data_AF-M0LWL6-F1
#
_entry.id   AF-M0LWL6-F1
#
_cell.length_a   1.000
_cell.length_b   1.000
_cell.length_c   1.000
_cell.angle_alpha   90.00
_cell.angle_beta   90.00
_cell.angle_gamma   90.00
#
_symmetry.space_group_name_H-M   'P 1'
#
loop_
_entity.id
_entity.type
_entity.pdbx_description
1 polymer ?
#
loop_
_entity_poly.entity_id
_entity_poly.type
_entity_poly.pdbx_seq_one_letter_code
_entity_poly.pdbx_strand_id
1 'polypeptide(L)'
;MWPWGHLAVGYLVYTGLARRRTDRPPTGEAALAAVFGTQFPDLVDKPLAWSFGVLPSGRSLAHSSLTALVVCGLVWLVARRRDRSRLAVAFAVGYATHLATDAIAPLLAGDLRDLAYLGWPLLPLPTPEPGIGFLERFATMELTAYAWFQFALVVLALAVWVRDGRPGLGTLRKWLGSWRRAVES
;
A
#
# COMPACT_ATOMS: atom_id res chain seq x y z
N MET A 1 -4.81 -8.44 -2.31
CA MET A 1 -5.55 -8.51 -1.02
C MET A 1 -6.59 -7.40 -1.00
N TRP A 2 -7.38 -7.28 0.06
CA TRP A 2 -8.18 -6.08 0.29
C TRP A 2 -7.31 -4.94 0.83
N PRO A 3 -7.70 -3.66 0.64
CA PRO A 3 -6.91 -2.50 1.08
C PRO A 3 -6.47 -2.55 2.55
N TRP A 4 -7.36 -3.01 3.44
CA TRP A 4 -7.05 -3.16 4.87
C TRP A 4 -6.03 -4.26 5.16
N GLY A 5 -6.01 -5.33 4.35
CA GLY A 5 -5.01 -6.38 4.46
C GLY A 5 -3.62 -5.86 4.10
N HIS A 6 -3.50 -5.12 3.00
CA HIS A 6 -2.24 -4.49 2.60
C HIS A 6 -1.74 -3.51 3.66
N LEU A 7 -2.64 -2.67 4.19
CA LEU A 7 -2.34 -1.76 5.29
C LEU A 7 -1.80 -2.51 6.51
N ALA A 8 -2.49 -3.55 6.94
CA ALA A 8 -2.11 -4.32 8.12
C ALA A 8 -0.72 -4.95 7.98
N VAL A 9 -0.46 -5.64 6.86
CA VAL A 9 0.85 -6.26 6.62
C VAL A 9 1.94 -5.21 6.51
N GLY A 10 1.75 -4.16 5.72
CA GLY A 10 2.76 -3.14 5.53
C GLY A 10 3.09 -2.38 6.82
N TYR A 11 2.09 -2.10 7.66
CA TYR A 11 2.31 -1.50 8.97
C TYR A 11 3.11 -2.41 9.90
N LEU A 12 2.75 -3.70 9.98
CA LEU A 12 3.45 -4.69 10.81
C LEU A 12 4.91 -4.87 10.37
N VAL A 13 5.15 -5.00 9.05
CA VAL A 13 6.50 -5.14 8.49
C VAL A 13 7.32 -3.88 8.76
N TYR A 14 6.76 -2.69 8.51
CA TYR A 14 7.50 -1.44 8.75
C TYR A 14 7.80 -1.23 10.24
N THR A 15 6.85 -1.54 11.13
CA THR A 15 7.06 -1.47 12.58
C THR A 15 8.17 -2.42 13.02
N GLY A 16 8.15 -3.66 12.54
CA GLY A 16 9.22 -4.64 12.80
C GLY A 16 10.57 -4.13 12.34
N LEU A 17 10.65 -3.56 11.12
CA LEU A 17 11.88 -2.97 10.58
C LEU A 17 12.37 -1.78 11.43
N ALA A 18 11.46 -0.86 11.79
CA ALA A 18 11.79 0.32 12.58
C ALA A 18 12.35 -0.06 13.95
N ARG A 19 11.68 -1.00 14.64
CA ARG A 19 12.12 -1.51 15.94
C ARG A 19 13.47 -2.21 15.84
N ARG A 20 13.68 -3.06 14.83
CA ARG A 20 14.97 -3.73 14.60
C ARG A 20 16.12 -2.76 14.31
N ARG A 21 15.86 -1.62 13.66
CA ARG A 21 16.91 -0.67 13.26
C ARG A 21 17.19 0.41 14.29
N THR A 22 16.20 0.85 15.04
CA THR A 22 16.32 2.04 15.91
C THR A 22 15.84 1.81 17.35
N ASP A 23 15.42 0.60 17.69
CA ASP A 23 14.84 0.23 18.99
C ASP A 23 13.67 1.15 19.45
N ARG A 24 12.97 1.72 18.47
CA ARG A 24 11.90 2.70 18.66
C ARG A 24 10.75 2.39 17.71
N PRO A 25 9.51 2.73 18.09
CA PRO A 25 8.36 2.61 17.18
C PRO A 25 8.49 3.56 15.97
N PRO A 26 7.69 3.33 14.91
CA PRO A 26 7.53 4.29 13.82
C PRO A 26 7.22 5.71 14.32
N THR A 27 7.83 6.72 13.70
CA THR A 27 7.37 8.11 13.89
C THR A 27 6.03 8.30 13.16
N GLY A 28 5.28 9.35 13.54
CA GLY A 28 3.98 9.61 12.92
C GLY A 28 4.05 9.80 11.40
N GLU A 29 4.98 10.63 10.92
CA GLU A 29 5.18 10.82 9.46
C GLU A 29 5.58 9.53 8.75
N ALA A 30 6.44 8.71 9.37
CA ALA A 30 6.90 7.47 8.74
C ALA A 30 5.81 6.40 8.72
N ALA A 31 4.99 6.30 9.77
CA ALA A 31 3.81 5.44 9.77
C ALA A 31 2.84 5.83 8.65
N LEU A 32 2.56 7.14 8.48
CA LEU A 32 1.72 7.63 7.40
C LEU A 32 2.33 7.36 6.01
N ALA A 33 3.64 7.52 5.86
CA ALA A 33 4.32 7.21 4.60
C ALA A 33 4.25 5.71 4.26
N ALA A 34 4.42 4.82 5.25
CA ALA A 34 4.24 3.38 5.04
C ALA A 34 2.80 3.04 4.66
N VAL A 35 1.81 3.55 5.39
CA VAL A 35 0.39 3.35 5.07
C VAL A 35 0.10 3.86 3.66
N PHE A 36 0.53 5.07 3.30
CA PHE A 36 0.35 5.58 1.95
C PHE A 36 1.01 4.69 0.90
N GLY A 37 2.23 4.21 1.15
CA GLY A 37 2.92 3.26 0.28
C GLY A 37 2.13 1.97 0.05
N THR A 38 1.46 1.44 1.08
CA THR A 38 0.58 0.25 0.93
C THR A 38 -0.67 0.50 0.12
N GLN A 39 -1.07 1.75 -0.11
CA GLN A 39 -2.30 2.06 -0.88
C GLN A 39 -1.97 2.62 -2.25
N PHE A 40 -0.76 3.13 -2.45
CA PHE A 40 -0.35 3.83 -3.66
C PHE A 40 -0.62 3.04 -4.96
N PRO A 41 -0.32 1.73 -5.07
CA PRO A 41 -0.58 0.99 -6.31
C PRO A 41 -2.06 0.98 -6.68
N ASP A 42 -2.92 0.72 -5.69
CA ASP A 42 -4.37 0.69 -5.84
C ASP A 42 -4.95 2.06 -6.18
N LEU A 43 -4.44 3.12 -5.54
CA LEU A 43 -4.89 4.50 -5.78
C LEU A 43 -4.54 5.00 -7.19
N VAL A 44 -3.56 4.39 -7.86
CA VAL A 44 -3.20 4.71 -9.24
C VAL A 44 -3.96 3.80 -10.21
N ASP A 45 -3.80 2.48 -10.08
CA ASP A 45 -4.26 1.58 -11.12
C ASP A 45 -5.78 1.44 -11.15
N LYS A 46 -6.44 1.38 -9.98
CA LYS A 46 -7.88 1.13 -9.92
C LYS A 46 -8.68 2.28 -10.53
N PRO A 47 -8.46 3.57 -10.21
CA PRO A 47 -9.19 4.65 -10.88
C PRO A 47 -8.89 4.71 -12.38
N LEU A 48 -7.62 4.57 -12.76
CA LEU A 48 -7.22 4.65 -14.18
C LEU A 48 -7.77 3.50 -15.02
N ALA A 49 -7.96 2.31 -14.44
CA ALA A 49 -8.56 1.17 -15.13
C ALA A 49 -10.09 1.20 -15.08
N TRP A 50 -10.68 1.35 -13.89
CA TRP A 50 -12.12 1.13 -13.68
C TRP A 50 -12.98 2.35 -13.97
N SER A 51 -12.46 3.57 -13.77
CA SER A 51 -13.23 4.81 -13.96
C SER A 51 -12.88 5.53 -15.25
N PHE A 52 -11.59 5.55 -15.62
CA PHE A 52 -11.13 6.30 -16.78
C PHE A 52 -10.83 5.42 -18.01
N GLY A 53 -10.74 4.09 -17.87
CA GLY A 53 -10.45 3.17 -18.97
C GLY A 53 -9.08 3.39 -19.64
N VAL A 54 -8.15 4.07 -18.96
CA VAL A 54 -6.80 4.40 -19.45
C VAL A 54 -5.87 3.20 -19.35
N LEU A 55 -5.98 2.44 -18.26
CA LEU A 55 -5.16 1.25 -18.03
C LEU A 55 -5.95 -0.02 -18.39
N PRO A 56 -5.26 -1.07 -18.91
CA PRO A 56 -5.90 -2.31 -19.31
C PRO A 56 -6.42 -3.15 -18.14
N SER A 57 -5.95 -2.90 -16.92
CA SER A 57 -6.32 -3.65 -15.71
C SER A 57 -6.11 -2.79 -14.46
N GLY A 58 -6.90 -3.06 -13.41
CA GLY A 58 -6.69 -2.49 -12.08
C GLY A 58 -5.42 -2.97 -11.38
N ARG A 59 -4.67 -3.88 -12.02
CA ARG A 59 -3.37 -4.41 -11.59
C ARG A 59 -2.40 -4.41 -12.78
N SER A 60 -1.83 -3.26 -13.11
CA SER A 60 -0.90 -3.12 -14.24
C SER A 60 0.26 -2.14 -14.00
N LEU A 61 0.04 -0.83 -14.09
CA LEU A 61 1.11 0.17 -14.12
C LEU A 61 1.81 0.27 -12.77
N ALA A 62 1.12 0.70 -11.72
CA ALA A 62 1.68 0.86 -10.39
C ALA A 62 1.84 -0.48 -9.67
N HIS A 63 1.19 -1.55 -10.11
CA HIS A 63 1.50 -2.89 -9.61
C HIS A 63 2.75 -3.53 -10.24
N SER A 64 3.33 -2.92 -11.27
CA SER A 64 4.59 -3.37 -11.87
C SER A 64 5.79 -3.11 -10.96
N SER A 65 6.72 -4.07 -10.90
CA SER A 65 7.98 -3.93 -10.18
C SER A 65 8.87 -2.86 -10.82
N LEU A 66 8.81 -2.69 -12.15
CA LEU A 66 9.54 -1.65 -12.85
C LEU A 66 9.09 -0.26 -12.40
N THR A 67 7.77 -0.02 -12.39
CA THR A 67 7.19 1.23 -11.91
C THR A 67 7.49 1.45 -10.44
N ALA A 68 7.38 0.41 -9.61
CA ALA A 68 7.69 0.51 -8.19
C ALA A 68 9.14 0.94 -7.95
N LEU A 69 10.12 0.39 -8.70
CA LEU A 69 11.51 0.81 -8.62
C LEU A 69 11.70 2.28 -9.00
N VAL A 70 11.08 2.73 -10.10
CA VAL A 70 11.14 4.12 -10.55
C VAL A 70 10.54 5.06 -9.51
N VAL A 71 9.31 4.80 -9.06
CA VAL A 71 8.60 5.64 -8.08
C VAL A 71 9.35 5.67 -6.76
N CYS A 72 9.78 4.52 -6.22
CA CYS A 72 10.54 4.49 -4.98
C CYS A 72 11.89 5.20 -5.11
N GLY A 73 12.56 5.09 -6.27
CA GLY A 73 13.80 5.81 -6.55
C GLY A 73 13.61 7.33 -6.58
N LEU A 74 12.54 7.82 -7.21
CA LEU A 74 12.20 9.24 -7.23
C LEU A 74 11.85 9.76 -5.83
N VAL A 75 11.01 9.03 -5.09
CA VAL A 75 10.66 9.36 -3.70
C VAL A 75 11.92 9.40 -2.83
N TRP A 76 12.83 8.44 -2.98
CA TRP A 76 14.11 8.41 -2.28
C TRP A 76 14.98 9.62 -2.62
N LEU A 77 15.16 9.95 -3.90
CA LEU A 77 15.97 11.09 -4.33
C LEU A 77 15.43 12.41 -3.74
N VAL A 78 14.12 12.61 -3.80
CA VAL A 78 13.45 13.81 -3.29
C VAL A 78 13.52 13.88 -1.77
N ALA A 79 13.30 12.77 -1.08
CA ALA A 79 13.34 12.72 0.39
C ALA A 79 14.76 12.89 0.93
N ARG A 80 15.76 12.32 0.26
CA ARG A 80 17.18 12.45 0.65
C ARG A 80 17.64 13.89 0.61
N ARG A 81 17.22 14.67 -0.38
CA ARG A 81 17.54 16.11 -0.49
C ARG A 81 16.95 16.96 0.64
N ARG A 82 16.03 16.42 1.46
CA ARG A 82 15.39 17.11 2.59
C ARG A 82 15.68 16.45 3.94
N ASP A 83 16.67 15.56 4.00
CA ASP A 83 16.99 14.75 5.20
C ASP A 83 15.79 13.93 5.71
N ARG A 84 14.88 13.55 4.80
CA ARG A 84 13.68 12.74 5.09
C ARG A 84 13.78 11.31 4.56
N SER A 85 14.98 10.78 4.36
CA SER A 85 15.24 9.44 3.83
C SER A 85 14.43 8.33 4.53
N ARG A 86 14.14 8.49 5.84
CA ARG A 86 13.29 7.56 6.60
C ARG A 86 11.87 7.45 6.03
N LEU A 87 11.29 8.53 5.53
CA LEU A 87 9.95 8.54 4.93
C LEU A 87 9.94 7.78 3.61
N ALA A 88 10.99 7.94 2.80
CA ALA A 88 11.14 7.19 1.56
C ALA A 88 11.29 5.69 1.80
N VAL A 89 12.06 5.28 2.81
CA VAL A 89 12.14 3.87 3.22
C VAL A 89 10.78 3.35 3.68
N ALA A 90 10.05 4.13 4.48
CA ALA A 90 8.73 3.74 4.96
C ALA A 90 7.75 3.52 3.80
N PHE A 91 7.69 4.48 2.88
CA PHE A 91 6.90 4.39 1.65
C PHE A 91 7.29 3.16 0.82
N ALA A 92 8.58 2.96 0.56
CA ALA A 92 9.06 1.83 -0.24
C ALA A 92 8.75 0.48 0.41
N VAL A 93 8.82 0.36 1.74
CA VAL A 93 8.39 -0.85 2.47
C VAL A 93 6.90 -1.08 2.31
N GLY A 94 6.08 -0.02 2.43
CA GLY A 94 4.64 -0.12 2.18
C GLY A 94 4.32 -0.58 0.76
N TYR A 95 4.97 0.00 -0.24
CA TYR A 95 4.80 -0.36 -1.65
C TYR A 95 5.24 -1.81 -1.90
N ALA A 96 6.45 -2.19 -1.46
CA ALA A 96 6.97 -3.53 -1.67
C ALA A 96 6.09 -4.60 -0.99
N THR A 97 5.58 -4.31 0.22
CA THR A 97 4.66 -5.23 0.91
C THR A 97 3.32 -5.36 0.19
N HIS A 98 2.80 -4.30 -0.43
CA HIS A 98 1.62 -4.38 -1.30
C HIS A 98 1.84 -5.39 -2.44
N LEU A 99 2.91 -5.21 -3.21
CA LEU A 99 3.23 -6.10 -4.34
C LEU A 99 3.43 -7.55 -3.89
N ALA A 100 4.18 -7.74 -2.80
CA ALA A 100 4.45 -9.06 -2.26
C ALA A 100 3.17 -9.76 -1.80
N THR A 101 2.26 -9.04 -1.15
CA THR A 101 1.01 -9.60 -0.65
C THR A 101 0.00 -9.92 -1.74
N ASP A 102 0.00 -9.17 -2.85
CA ASP A 102 -0.76 -9.55 -4.05
C ASP A 102 -0.22 -10.81 -4.73
N ALA A 103 1.08 -11.05 -4.65
CA ALA A 103 1.70 -12.23 -5.25
C ALA A 103 1.44 -13.52 -4.45
N ILE A 104 1.09 -13.45 -3.16
CA ILE A 104 0.93 -14.63 -2.29
C ILE A 104 -0.11 -15.61 -2.84
N ALA A 105 -1.32 -15.13 -3.17
CA ALA A 105 -2.39 -16.03 -3.59
C ALA A 105 -2.08 -16.74 -4.93
N PRO A 106 -1.63 -16.03 -5.99
CA PRO A 106 -1.17 -16.69 -7.23
C PRO A 106 -0.01 -17.67 -7.01
N LEU A 107 0.97 -17.33 -6.15
CA LEU A 107 2.09 -18.22 -5.84
C LEU A 107 1.63 -19.51 -5.16
N LEU A 108 0.71 -19.42 -4.20
CA LEU A 108 0.15 -20.59 -3.52
C LEU A 108 -0.72 -21.44 -4.45
N ALA A 109 -1.39 -20.82 -5.41
CA ALA A 109 -2.18 -21.49 -6.43
C ALA A 109 -1.32 -22.10 -7.56
N GLY A 110 -0.03 -21.75 -7.64
CA GLY A 110 0.84 -22.14 -8.76
C GLY A 110 0.51 -21.42 -10.07
N ASP A 111 -0.29 -20.35 -10.04
CA ASP A 111 -0.67 -19.59 -11.22
C ASP A 111 0.34 -18.46 -11.48
N LEU A 112 1.39 -18.80 -12.22
CA LEU A 112 2.43 -17.82 -12.59
C LEU A 112 1.94 -16.79 -13.62
N ARG A 113 0.83 -17.03 -14.33
CA ARG A 113 0.29 -16.05 -15.29
C ARG A 113 -0.29 -14.86 -14.56
N ASP A 114 -0.93 -15.09 -13.43
CA ASP A 114 -1.47 -14.05 -12.55
C ASP A 114 -0.39 -13.19 -11.88
N LEU A 115 0.90 -13.55 -12.00
CA LEU A 115 2.04 -12.73 -11.58
C LEU A 115 2.58 -11.82 -12.69
N ALA A 116 2.08 -11.92 -13.93
CA ALA A 116 2.58 -11.16 -15.07
C ALA A 116 2.51 -9.64 -14.87
N TYR A 117 1.58 -9.15 -14.05
CA TYR A 117 1.49 -7.72 -13.68
C TYR A 117 2.79 -7.18 -13.10
N LEU A 118 3.59 -7.99 -12.39
CA LEU A 118 4.87 -7.57 -11.82
C LEU A 118 5.89 -7.17 -12.89
N GLY A 119 5.76 -7.71 -14.11
CA GLY A 119 6.61 -7.42 -15.25
C GLY A 119 5.98 -6.49 -16.29
N TRP A 120 4.78 -5.97 -16.07
CA TRP A 120 4.12 -5.07 -17.02
C TRP A 120 4.95 -3.78 -17.23
N PRO A 121 5.07 -3.24 -18.46
CA PRO A 121 4.43 -3.67 -19.72
C PRO A 121 5.23 -4.72 -20.53
N LEU A 122 6.30 -5.28 -19.97
CA LEU A 122 7.15 -6.25 -20.67
C LEU A 122 6.50 -7.63 -20.78
N LEU A 123 5.61 -7.97 -19.83
CA LEU A 123 4.83 -9.20 -19.85
C LEU A 123 3.35 -8.90 -20.16
N PRO A 124 2.70 -9.73 -21.00
CA PRO A 124 1.28 -9.59 -21.27
C PRO A 124 0.47 -9.93 -20.03
N LEU A 125 -0.56 -9.13 -19.74
CA LEU A 125 -1.51 -9.45 -18.68
C LEU A 125 -2.40 -10.61 -19.12
N PRO A 126 -2.86 -11.47 -18.19
CA PRO A 126 -3.98 -12.36 -18.45
C PRO A 126 -5.23 -11.55 -18.85
N THR A 127 -6.25 -12.23 -19.40
CA THR A 127 -7.46 -11.61 -19.95
C THR A 127 -8.00 -10.49 -19.07
N PRO A 128 -8.48 -9.37 -19.66
CA PRO A 128 -8.91 -8.20 -18.89
C PRO A 128 -9.90 -8.57 -17.77
N GLU A 129 -9.66 -8.07 -16.56
CA GLU A 129 -10.67 -8.17 -15.51
C GLU A 129 -11.93 -7.41 -15.93
N PRO A 130 -13.14 -7.96 -15.71
CA PRO A 130 -14.36 -7.19 -15.84
C PRO A 130 -14.24 -5.90 -15.04
N GLY A 131 -14.56 -4.76 -15.68
CA GLY A 131 -14.47 -3.42 -15.11
C GLY A 131 -15.52 -3.13 -14.03
N ILE A 132 -15.71 -4.04 -13.08
CA ILE A 132 -16.59 -3.83 -11.93
C ILE A 132 -15.89 -2.89 -10.93
N GLY A 133 -16.61 -1.85 -10.52
CA GLY A 133 -16.08 -0.82 -9.63
C GLY A 133 -15.79 -1.34 -8.22
N PHE A 134 -15.09 -0.54 -7.41
CA PHE A 134 -14.76 -0.90 -6.03
C PHE A 134 -15.99 -1.30 -5.21
N LEU A 135 -17.07 -0.52 -5.31
CA LEU A 135 -18.31 -0.75 -4.57
C LEU A 135 -18.96 -2.09 -4.94
N GLU A 136 -18.98 -2.42 -6.22
CA GLU A 136 -19.53 -3.68 -6.71
C GLU A 136 -18.69 -4.87 -6.23
N ARG A 137 -17.35 -4.74 -6.32
CA ARG A 137 -16.44 -5.77 -5.82
C ARG A 137 -16.57 -5.97 -4.30
N PHE A 138 -16.81 -4.90 -3.56
CA PHE A 138 -17.07 -4.96 -2.12
C PHE A 138 -18.42 -5.62 -1.82
N ALA A 139 -19.47 -5.28 -2.58
CA ALA A 139 -20.80 -5.86 -2.42
C ALA A 139 -20.84 -7.36 -2.73
N THR A 140 -19.97 -7.84 -3.62
CA THR A 140 -19.83 -9.26 -3.98
C THR A 140 -18.70 -9.97 -3.23
N MET A 141 -18.13 -9.34 -2.20
CA MET A 141 -17.05 -9.93 -1.41
C MET A 141 -17.52 -11.19 -0.66
N GLU A 142 -16.84 -12.30 -0.90
CA GLU A 142 -17.04 -13.54 -0.15
C GLU A 142 -16.17 -13.59 1.12
N LEU A 143 -16.76 -14.06 2.23
CA LEU A 143 -16.07 -14.27 3.51
C LEU A 143 -15.30 -15.60 3.53
N THR A 144 -14.27 -15.68 2.70
CA THR A 144 -13.37 -16.85 2.63
C THR A 144 -12.45 -16.93 3.86
N ALA A 145 -11.78 -18.08 4.05
CA ALA A 145 -10.74 -18.22 5.06
C ALA A 145 -9.62 -17.16 4.89
N TYR A 146 -9.32 -16.80 3.64
CA TYR A 146 -8.37 -15.74 3.32
C TYR A 146 -8.85 -14.34 3.72
N ALA A 147 -10.15 -14.06 3.62
CA ALA A 147 -10.73 -12.82 4.15
C ALA A 147 -10.63 -12.76 5.68
N TRP A 148 -10.95 -13.86 6.37
CA TRP A 148 -10.81 -13.95 7.83
C TRP A 148 -9.37 -13.78 8.30
N PHE A 149 -8.40 -14.36 7.58
CA PHE A 149 -6.98 -14.16 7.83
C PHE A 149 -6.59 -12.68 7.74
N GLN A 150 -7.11 -11.94 6.74
CA GLN A 150 -6.88 -10.50 6.63
C GLN A 150 -7.46 -9.72 7.82
N PHE A 151 -8.65 -10.08 8.30
CA PHE A 151 -9.21 -9.45 9.50
C PHE A 151 -8.38 -9.74 10.76
N ALA A 152 -7.86 -10.96 10.92
CA ALA A 152 -6.95 -11.30 12.01
C ALA A 152 -5.66 -10.45 11.96
N LEU A 153 -5.09 -10.25 10.77
CA LEU A 153 -3.95 -9.35 10.56
C LEU A 153 -4.29 -7.90 10.93
N VAL A 154 -5.48 -7.42 10.59
CA VAL A 154 -5.95 -6.06 10.98
C VAL A 154 -6.01 -5.94 12.50
N VAL A 155 -6.59 -6.92 13.21
CA VAL A 155 -6.65 -6.92 14.67
C VAL A 155 -5.23 -6.89 15.28
N LEU A 156 -4.32 -7.70 14.76
CA LEU A 156 -2.92 -7.70 15.19
C LEU A 156 -2.24 -6.34 14.92
N ALA A 157 -2.42 -5.79 13.72
CA ALA A 157 -1.87 -4.48 13.35
C ALA A 157 -2.40 -3.37 14.26
N LEU A 158 -3.69 -3.38 14.60
CA LEU A 158 -4.29 -2.45 15.54
C LEU A 158 -3.69 -2.58 16.95
N ALA A 159 -3.51 -3.80 17.46
CA ALA A 159 -2.89 -4.05 18.76
C ALA A 159 -1.45 -3.52 18.81
N VAL A 160 -0.67 -3.77 17.76
CA VAL A 160 0.71 -3.28 17.62
C VAL A 160 0.72 -1.74 17.49
N TRP A 161 -0.18 -1.16 16.70
CA TRP A 161 -0.28 0.29 16.53
C TRP A 161 -0.65 1.01 17.82
N VAL A 162 -1.54 0.44 18.63
CA VAL A 162 -1.84 0.97 19.97
C VAL A 162 -0.60 0.88 20.87
N ARG A 163 0.12 -0.24 20.86
CA ARG A 163 1.37 -0.42 21.61
C ARG A 163 2.48 0.54 21.16
N ASP A 164 2.50 0.93 19.89
CA ASP A 164 3.42 1.91 19.34
C ASP A 164 3.09 3.36 19.72
N GLY A 165 2.00 3.60 20.45
CA GLY A 165 1.56 4.95 20.84
C GLY A 165 0.72 5.64 19.76
N ARG A 166 0.09 4.87 18.86
CA ARG A 166 -0.81 5.34 17.80
C ARG A 166 -0.13 6.34 16.84
N PRO A 167 1.04 6.00 16.28
CA PRO A 167 1.76 6.89 15.38
C PRO A 167 0.89 7.31 14.19
N GLY A 168 0.97 8.59 13.83
CA GLY A 168 0.25 9.19 12.70
C GLY A 168 -0.94 10.06 13.12
N LEU A 169 -1.67 9.72 14.21
CA LEU A 169 -2.84 10.48 14.65
C LEU A 169 -2.52 11.94 14.98
N GLY A 170 -1.47 12.16 15.77
CA GLY A 170 -1.04 13.52 16.14
C GLY A 170 -0.58 14.33 14.93
N THR A 171 0.08 13.69 13.96
CA THR A 171 0.54 14.31 12.72
C THR A 171 -0.65 14.72 11.84
N LEU A 172 -1.62 13.82 11.62
CA LEU A 172 -2.84 14.11 10.87
C LEU A 172 -3.63 15.27 11.48
N ARG A 173 -3.82 15.27 12.80
CA ARG A 173 -4.53 16.37 13.49
C ARG A 173 -3.83 17.72 13.29
N LYS A 174 -2.50 17.75 13.36
CA LYS A 174 -1.72 18.98 13.12
C LYS A 174 -1.91 19.48 11.69
N TRP A 175 -1.82 18.60 10.69
CA TRP A 175 -2.00 18.95 9.28
C TRP A 175 -3.42 19.46 8.96
N LEU A 176 -4.44 18.79 9.49
CA LEU A 176 -5.83 19.22 9.33
C LEU A 176 -6.07 20.59 10.00
N GLY A 177 -5.49 20.81 11.17
CA GLY A 177 -5.58 22.09 11.87
C GLY A 177 -4.85 23.23 11.15
N SER A 178 -3.69 22.96 10.55
CA SER A 178 -3.00 23.96 9.73
C SER A 178 -3.75 24.29 8.44
N TRP A 179 -4.37 23.28 7.82
CA TRP A 179 -5.13 23.48 6.59
C TRP A 179 -6.37 24.36 6.82
N ARG A 180 -7.14 24.10 7.89
CA ARG A 180 -8.29 24.95 8.25
C ARG A 180 -7.90 26.42 8.43
N ARG A 181 -6.82 26.69 9.16
CA ARG A 181 -6.33 28.06 9.37
C ARG A 181 -5.90 28.76 8.08
N ALA A 182 -5.40 28.02 7.09
CA ALA A 182 -4.99 28.57 5.80
C ALA A 182 -6.16 28.82 4.84
N VAL A 183 -7.29 28.13 5.02
CA VAL A 183 -8.53 28.36 4.25
C VAL A 183 -9.36 29.50 4.85
N GLU A 184 -9.24 29.73 6.16
CA GLU A 184 -9.94 30.80 6.88
C GLU A 184 -9.20 32.16 6.87
N SER A 185 -7.99 32.22 6.31
CA SER A 185 -7.15 33.43 6.17
C SER A 185 -7.18 33.97 4.74
#